data_AF-A0A353HCD6-F1
#
_entry.id   AF-A0A353HCD6-F1
#
_cell.length_a   1.000
_cell.length_b   1.000
_cell.length_c   1.000
_cell.angle_alpha   90.00
_cell.angle_beta   90.00
_cell.angle_gamma   90.00
#
_symmetry.space_group_name_H-M   'P 1'
#
loop_
_entity.id
_entity.type
_entity.pdbx_description
1 polymer ?
#
loop_
_entity_poly.entity_id
_entity_poly.type
_entity_poly.pdbx_seq_one_letter_code
_entity_poly.pdbx_strand_id
1 'polypeptide(L)'
;MDTSIKELAKEAKERIKNGYWQKSKEELEKSLKLAKNNGLNESKVVEFYREKVKSDILGGNEDDAFYLKVKEILDKYGEVSDMLGRLADKDYIATLSYEQRQRYFLDLSSKYREALMKYKKEKMFE
;
A
#
# COMPACT_ATOMS: atom_id res chain seq x y z
N MET A 1 5.06 7.23 16.96
CA MET A 1 6.42 7.62 17.41
C MET A 1 6.57 9.11 17.16
N ASP A 2 7.01 9.89 18.15
CA ASP A 2 7.31 11.33 17.96
C ASP A 2 8.62 11.47 17.15
N THR A 3 8.51 11.47 15.82
CA THR A 3 9.63 11.81 14.93
C THR A 3 10.12 13.23 15.23
N SER A 4 11.41 13.38 15.49
CA SER A 4 11.98 14.70 15.77
C SER A 4 11.95 15.57 14.51
N ILE A 5 11.77 16.89 14.67
CA ILE A 5 11.90 17.87 13.57
C ILE A 5 13.21 17.69 12.80
N LYS A 6 14.29 17.28 13.49
CA LYS A 6 15.59 16.99 12.87
C LYS A 6 15.54 15.79 11.92
N GLU A 7 14.78 14.75 12.24
CA GLU A 7 14.63 13.56 11.40
C GLU A 7 13.80 13.88 10.16
N LEU A 8 12.67 14.59 10.33
CA LEU A 8 11.84 15.05 9.22
C LEU A 8 12.64 15.96 8.25
N ALA A 9 13.47 16.86 8.79
CA ALA A 9 14.33 17.71 7.99
C ALA A 9 15.42 16.92 7.24
N LYS A 10 15.97 15.87 7.87
CA LYS A 10 16.96 14.97 7.26
C LYS A 10 16.33 14.19 6.10
N GLU A 11 15.16 13.59 6.30
CA GLU A 11 14.43 12.90 5.24
C GLU A 11 14.05 13.84 4.10
N ALA A 12 13.56 15.04 4.39
CA ALA A 12 13.25 16.03 3.37
C ALA A 12 14.49 16.38 2.52
N LYS A 13 15.65 16.52 3.16
CA LYS A 13 16.93 16.75 2.47
C LYS A 13 17.32 15.56 1.58
N GLU A 14 17.14 14.33 2.06
CA GLU A 14 17.40 13.12 1.26
C GLU A 14 16.46 13.02 0.05
N ARG A 15 15.17 13.35 0.20
CA ARG A 15 14.20 13.39 -0.92
C ARG A 15 14.65 14.38 -2.00
N ILE A 16 15.12 15.57 -1.62
CA ILE A 16 15.67 16.56 -2.57
C ILE A 16 16.93 16.01 -3.25
N LYS A 17 17.88 15.47 -2.48
CA LYS A 17 19.17 14.99 -2.99
C LYS A 17 19.00 13.81 -3.97
N ASN A 18 18.04 12.92 -3.72
CA ASN A 18 17.81 11.72 -4.53
C ASN A 18 16.89 11.97 -5.73
N GLY A 19 16.48 13.22 -5.97
CA GLY A 19 15.60 13.60 -7.07
C GLY A 19 14.19 13.00 -6.95
N TYR A 20 13.73 12.72 -5.73
CA TYR A 20 12.43 12.08 -5.47
C TYR A 20 11.29 12.80 -6.19
N TRP A 21 11.23 14.14 -6.06
CA TRP A 21 10.17 14.95 -6.68
C TRP A 21 10.16 14.89 -8.20
N GLN A 22 11.35 14.77 -8.82
CA GLN A 22 11.46 14.65 -10.27
C GLN A 22 10.96 13.28 -10.74
N LYS A 23 11.33 12.20 -10.03
CA LYS A 23 10.83 10.85 -10.30
C LYS A 23 9.31 10.76 -10.10
N SER A 24 8.79 11.28 -8.99
CA SER A 24 7.34 11.27 -8.70
C SER A 24 6.55 12.08 -9.73
N LYS A 25 7.10 13.18 -10.25
CA LYS A 25 6.49 13.95 -11.33
C LYS A 25 6.46 13.15 -12.64
N GLU A 26 7.57 12.50 -13.00
CA GLU A 26 7.64 11.66 -14.20
C GLU A 26 6.68 10.47 -14.13
N GLU A 27 6.53 9.83 -12.97
CA GLU A 27 5.53 8.77 -12.76
C GLU A 27 4.10 9.29 -12.93
N LEU A 28 3.79 10.46 -12.34
CA LEU A 28 2.48 11.09 -12.49
C LEU A 28 2.18 11.45 -13.95
N GLU A 29 3.14 11.99 -14.69
CA GLU A 29 2.95 12.32 -16.10
C GLU A 29 2.75 11.07 -16.97
N LYS A 30 3.42 9.95 -16.65
CA LYS A 30 3.21 8.67 -17.34
C LYS A 30 1.80 8.12 -17.07
N SER A 31 1.37 8.09 -15.80
CA SER A 31 0.05 7.59 -15.43
C SER A 31 -1.08 8.48 -15.96
N LEU A 32 -0.89 9.81 -16.02
CA LEU A 32 -1.83 10.72 -16.66
C LEU A 32 -1.95 10.45 -18.17
N LYS A 33 -0.83 10.22 -18.87
CA LYS A 33 -0.85 9.86 -20.30
C LYS A 33 -1.57 8.53 -20.53
N LEU A 34 -1.34 7.53 -19.68
CA LEU A 34 -2.04 6.24 -19.73
C LEU A 34 -3.54 6.41 -19.47
N ALA A 35 -3.91 7.16 -18.43
CA ALA A 35 -5.30 7.44 -18.10
C ALA A 35 -6.03 8.17 -19.23
N LYS A 36 -5.39 9.17 -19.85
CA LYS A 36 -5.93 9.89 -21.00
C LYS A 36 -6.16 8.98 -22.21
N ASN A 37 -5.21 8.09 -22.49
CA ASN A 37 -5.34 7.10 -23.57
C ASN A 37 -6.45 6.07 -23.28
N ASN A 38 -6.67 5.72 -22.02
CA ASN A 38 -7.69 4.77 -21.58
C ASN A 38 -9.06 5.41 -21.29
N GLY A 39 -9.24 6.71 -21.52
CA GLY A 39 -10.48 7.43 -21.24
C GLY A 39 -10.83 7.55 -19.75
N LEU A 40 -9.85 7.37 -18.87
CA LEU A 40 -9.99 7.50 -17.42
C LEU A 40 -9.88 8.97 -16.99
N ASN A 41 -10.57 9.30 -15.88
CA ASN A 41 -10.62 10.67 -15.38
C ASN A 41 -9.26 11.09 -14.76
N GLU A 42 -8.61 12.07 -15.38
CA GLU A 42 -7.30 12.63 -14.98
C GLU A 42 -7.30 13.13 -13.52
N SER A 43 -8.41 13.70 -13.04
CA SER A 43 -8.52 14.20 -11.66
C SER A 43 -8.36 13.11 -10.61
N LYS A 44 -8.86 11.89 -10.89
CA LYS A 44 -8.72 10.75 -9.97
C LYS A 44 -7.27 10.26 -9.89
N VAL A 45 -6.52 10.37 -10.98
CA VAL A 45 -5.09 10.00 -11.03
C VAL A 45 -4.28 10.97 -10.18
N VAL A 46 -4.53 12.28 -10.32
CA VAL A 46 -3.86 13.31 -9.51
C VAL A 46 -4.18 13.13 -8.02
N GLU A 47 -5.42 12.85 -7.66
CA GLU A 47 -5.83 12.62 -6.27
C GLU A 47 -5.12 11.39 -5.68
N PHE A 48 -5.06 10.28 -6.43
CA PHE A 48 -4.36 9.07 -6.00
C PHE A 48 -2.86 9.31 -5.75
N TYR A 49 -2.16 9.99 -6.67
CA TYR A 49 -0.74 10.29 -6.48
C TYR A 49 -0.51 11.27 -5.33
N ARG A 50 -1.43 12.19 -5.08
CA ARG A 50 -1.39 13.08 -3.91
C ARG A 50 -1.48 12.29 -2.61
N GLU A 51 -2.39 11.32 -2.53
CA GLU A 51 -2.49 10.42 -1.37
C GLU A 51 -1.22 9.57 -1.23
N LYS A 52 -0.71 8.99 -2.31
CA LYS A 52 0.52 8.17 -2.33
C LYS A 52 1.71 8.94 -1.78
N VAL A 53 1.97 10.15 -2.29
CA VAL A 53 3.07 11.01 -1.85
C VAL A 53 2.89 11.43 -0.39
N LYS A 54 1.65 11.70 0.04
CA LYS A 54 1.35 12.07 1.44
C LYS A 54 1.65 10.90 2.39
N SER A 55 1.25 9.68 2.04
CA SER A 55 1.55 8.47 2.82
C SER A 55 3.05 8.18 2.87
N ASP A 56 3.76 8.32 1.75
CA ASP A 56 5.20 8.09 1.68
C ASP A 56 6.01 9.11 2.52
N ILE A 57 5.55 10.37 2.59
CA ILE A 57 6.20 11.42 3.38
C ILE A 57 5.90 11.31 4.87
N LEU A 58 4.67 10.97 5.25
CA LEU A 58 4.25 10.88 6.65
C LEU A 58 4.69 9.57 7.33
N GLY A 59 5.35 8.67 6.58
CA GLY A 59 5.76 7.37 7.05
C GLY A 59 4.54 6.45 7.19
N GLY A 60 4.33 5.60 6.18
CA GLY A 60 3.41 4.47 6.26
C GLY A 60 3.84 3.51 7.36
N ASN A 61 3.29 3.72 8.56
CA ASN A 61 3.36 2.82 9.71
C ASN A 61 2.82 1.43 9.32
N GLU A 62 3.48 0.36 9.76
CA GLU A 62 3.08 -1.07 9.89
C GLU A 62 2.11 -1.73 8.88
N ASP A 63 1.01 -1.08 8.49
CA ASP A 63 0.08 -1.49 7.44
C ASP A 63 0.74 -1.68 6.07
N ASP A 64 1.87 -1.01 5.81
CA ASP A 64 2.62 -1.21 4.57
C ASP A 64 3.32 -2.58 4.51
N ALA A 65 3.74 -3.16 5.65
CA ALA A 65 4.35 -4.49 5.64
C ALA A 65 3.33 -5.58 5.30
N PHE A 66 2.11 -5.46 5.84
CA PHE A 66 0.99 -6.34 5.48
C PHE A 66 0.60 -6.17 4.02
N TYR A 67 0.47 -4.92 3.56
CA TYR A 67 0.17 -4.60 2.17
C TYR A 67 1.21 -5.14 1.19
N LEU A 68 2.50 -4.97 1.49
CA LEU A 68 3.60 -5.47 0.66
C LEU A 68 3.54 -6.99 0.53
N LYS A 69 3.29 -7.71 1.62
CA LYS A 69 3.13 -9.17 1.60
C LYS A 69 1.93 -9.59 0.75
N VAL A 70 0.81 -8.88 0.87
CA VAL A 70 -0.38 -9.10 0.01
C VAL A 70 -0.05 -8.85 -1.46
N LYS A 71 0.62 -7.73 -1.77
CA LYS A 71 1.04 -7.35 -3.12
C LYS A 71 1.96 -8.40 -3.74
N GLU A 72 2.98 -8.86 -3.01
CA GLU A 72 3.88 -9.92 -3.50
C GLU A 72 3.16 -11.21 -3.83
N ILE A 73 2.18 -11.63 -3.01
CA ILE A 73 1.41 -12.84 -3.28
C ILE A 73 0.51 -12.64 -4.50
N LEU A 74 -0.14 -11.49 -4.63
CA LEU A 74 -1.00 -11.16 -5.77
C LEU A 74 -0.20 -11.06 -7.08
N ASP A 75 1.00 -10.49 -7.06
CA ASP A 75 1.88 -10.40 -8.24
C ASP A 75 2.44 -11.78 -8.65
N LYS A 76 2.74 -12.68 -7.70
CA LYS A 76 3.31 -14.01 -7.99
C LYS A 76 2.27 -15.07 -8.34
N TYR A 77 1.13 -15.09 -7.65
CA TYR A 77 0.18 -16.20 -7.70
C TYR A 77 -1.25 -15.79 -8.11
N GLY A 78 -1.54 -14.49 -8.21
CA GLY A 78 -2.89 -13.99 -8.46
C GLY A 78 -3.82 -14.12 -7.25
N GLU A 79 -5.13 -13.99 -7.46
CA GLU A 79 -6.14 -14.18 -6.40
C GLU A 79 -6.24 -15.66 -6.02
N VAL A 80 -5.58 -16.06 -4.92
CA VAL A 80 -5.61 -17.44 -4.40
C VAL A 80 -6.72 -17.57 -3.34
N SER A 81 -7.50 -18.66 -3.39
CA SER A 81 -8.57 -18.93 -2.41
C SER A 81 -8.08 -19.07 -0.96
N ASP A 82 -6.81 -19.44 -0.75
CA ASP A 82 -6.16 -19.62 0.57
C ASP A 82 -5.33 -18.39 1.01
N MET A 83 -5.65 -17.19 0.52
CA MET A 83 -4.90 -15.98 0.87
C MET A 83 -4.86 -15.72 2.38
N LEU A 84 -5.99 -15.90 3.06
CA LEU A 84 -6.06 -15.69 4.51
C LEU A 84 -5.22 -16.71 5.28
N GLY A 85 -5.15 -17.97 4.83
CA GLY A 85 -4.32 -19.01 5.46
C GLY A 85 -2.82 -18.78 5.30
N ARG A 86 -2.40 -18.10 4.21
CA ARG A 86 -1.00 -17.72 3.96
C ARG A 86 -0.57 -16.43 4.67
N LEU A 87 -1.53 -15.51 4.86
CA LEU A 87 -1.30 -14.26 5.58
C LEU A 87 -1.35 -14.44 7.10
N ALA A 88 -2.16 -15.39 7.56
CA ALA A 88 -2.31 -15.74 8.96
C ALA A 88 -1.02 -16.31 9.56
N ASP A 89 -0.71 -15.85 10.78
CA ASP A 89 0.37 -16.41 11.57
C ASP A 89 -0.12 -17.70 12.25
N LYS A 90 0.41 -18.84 11.82
CA LYS A 90 0.01 -20.17 12.29
C LYS A 90 0.38 -20.40 13.75
N ASP A 91 1.51 -19.85 14.20
CA ASP A 91 2.00 -20.00 15.56
C ASP A 91 1.15 -19.14 16.51
N TYR A 92 0.81 -17.92 16.09
CA TYR A 92 -0.11 -17.07 16.84
C TYR A 92 -1.51 -17.70 16.95
N ILE A 93 -2.07 -18.20 15.84
CA ILE A 93 -3.38 -18.87 15.82
C ILE A 93 -3.44 -20.10 16.73
N ALA A 94 -2.34 -20.84 16.86
CA ALA A 94 -2.27 -22.02 17.72
C ALA A 94 -2.42 -21.67 19.21
N THR A 95 -2.05 -20.44 19.60
CA THR A 95 -2.18 -19.96 20.99
C THR A 95 -3.59 -19.43 21.33
N LEU A 96 -4.41 -19.14 20.31
CA LEU A 96 -5.72 -18.50 20.48
C LEU A 96 -6.86 -19.49 20.69
N SER A 97 -7.85 -19.08 21.49
CA SER A 97 -9.12 -19.80 21.63
C SER A 97 -9.93 -19.79 20.33
N TYR A 98 -10.95 -20.66 20.23
CA TYR A 98 -11.82 -20.72 19.06
C TYR A 98 -12.48 -19.36 18.73
N GLU A 99 -13.00 -18.66 19.73
CA GLU A 99 -13.62 -17.34 19.55
C GLU A 99 -12.61 -16.26 19.15
N GLN A 100 -11.40 -16.31 19.72
CA GLN A 100 -10.34 -15.37 19.38
C GLN A 100 -9.83 -15.61 17.96
N ARG A 101 -9.77 -16.87 17.53
CA ARG A 101 -9.43 -17.26 16.16
C ARG A 101 -10.47 -16.76 15.17
N GLN A 102 -11.76 -16.88 15.48
CA GLN A 102 -12.83 -16.32 14.63
C GLN A 102 -12.72 -14.80 14.49
N ARG A 103 -12.49 -14.07 15.59
CA ARG A 103 -12.25 -12.62 15.55
C ARG A 103 -11.02 -12.25 14.73
N TYR A 104 -9.90 -12.96 14.95
CA TYR A 104 -8.67 -12.77 14.20
C TYR A 104 -8.86 -12.94 12.69
N PHE A 105 -9.55 -14.00 12.26
CA PHE A 105 -9.83 -14.21 10.83
C PHE A 105 -10.75 -13.15 10.24
N LEU A 106 -11.73 -12.66 11.01
CA LEU A 106 -12.60 -11.57 10.58
C LEU A 106 -11.80 -10.29 10.34
N ASP A 107 -10.95 -9.90 11.29
CA ASP A 107 -10.09 -8.72 11.19
C ASP A 107 -9.11 -8.85 10.02
N LEU A 108 -8.48 -10.02 9.88
CA LEU A 108 -7.58 -10.33 8.77
C LEU A 108 -8.28 -10.22 7.42
N SER A 109 -9.54 -10.66 7.33
CA SER A 109 -10.34 -10.55 6.10
C SER A 109 -10.65 -9.10 5.73
N SER A 110 -10.91 -8.23 6.73
CA SER A 110 -11.13 -6.81 6.51
C SER A 110 -9.86 -6.13 6.00
N LYS A 111 -8.72 -6.37 6.67
CA LYS A 111 -7.42 -5.85 6.25
C LYS A 111 -7.02 -6.33 4.86
N TYR A 112 -7.28 -7.60 4.54
CA TYR A 112 -7.02 -8.13 3.21
C TYR A 112 -7.87 -7.44 2.13
N ARG A 113 -9.16 -7.18 2.40
CA ARG A 113 -10.02 -6.45 1.46
C ARG A 113 -9.52 -5.03 1.20
N GLU A 114 -9.09 -4.32 2.24
CA GLU A 114 -8.50 -2.99 2.09
C GLU A 114 -7.22 -3.03 1.26
N ALA A 115 -6.33 -3.98 1.55
CA ALA A 115 -5.10 -4.19 0.78
C ALA A 115 -5.41 -4.54 -0.69
N LEU A 116 -6.40 -5.39 -0.95
CA LEU A 116 -6.81 -5.75 -2.30
C LEU A 116 -7.43 -4.56 -3.05
N MET A 117 -8.21 -3.71 -2.38
CA MET A 117 -8.72 -2.46 -2.97
C MET A 117 -7.58 -1.50 -3.31
N LYS A 118 -6.60 -1.34 -2.41
CA LYS A 118 -5.40 -0.52 -2.64
C LYS A 118 -4.59 -1.05 -3.84
N TYR A 119 -4.39 -2.38 -3.91
CA TYR A 119 -3.69 -3.03 -5.02
C TYR A 119 -4.43 -2.90 -6.36
N LYS A 120 -5.77 -3.08 -6.37
CA LYS A 120 -6.59 -2.88 -7.59
C LYS A 120 -6.58 -1.42 -8.03
N LYS A 121 -6.60 -0.47 -7.09
CA LYS A 121 -6.46 0.97 -7.37
C LYS A 121 -5.09 1.23 -8.00
N GLU A 122 -4.01 0.68 -7.44
CA GLU A 122 -2.65 0.76 -8.00
C GLU A 122 -2.56 0.20 -9.43
N LYS A 123 -2.96 -1.06 -9.65
CA LYS A 123 -2.95 -1.70 -10.99
C LYS A 123 -3.83 -1.03 -12.04
N MET A 124 -4.79 -0.20 -11.63
CA MET A 124 -5.64 0.55 -12.56
C MET A 124 -4.94 1.81 -13.09
N PHE A 125 -3.91 2.29 -12.39
CA PHE A 125 -3.18 3.53 -12.72
C PHE A 125 -1.72 3.30 -13.09
N GLU A 126 -1.20 2.08 -12.92
CA GLU A 126 0.13 1.59 -13.32
C GLU A 126 0.05 0.86 -14.68
#